data_AF-A0A7X9PGE2-F1
#
_entry.id   AF-A0A7X9PGE2-F1
#
_cell.length_a   1.000
_cell.length_b   1.000
_cell.length_c   1.000
_cell.angle_alpha   90.00
_cell.angle_beta   90.00
_cell.angle_gamma   90.00
#
_symmetry.space_group_name_H-M   'P 1'
#
loop_
_entity.id
_entity.type
_entity.pdbx_description
1 polymer ?
#
loop_
_entity_poly.entity_id
_entity_poly.type
_entity_poly.pdbx_seq_one_letter_code
_entity_poly.pdbx_strand_id
1 'polypeptide(L)'
;MKKNILIFFVLSFGIFSFASEGKAADRLSRVTFDESSLVDMLGYVNTLWLYGEGVPTYPSGHTGRSVRTSHNDEDGGGDLIFRLPAGFPPSGEIYVSYWAKYESGYWGNYSGIWNVKIMSAPTGSGPHTELIWQSYDSSSKTMGLEWQMEQGMSWDGNSTVTKYASVPYVIGDWLHVEIYMKKSSGATFQNMDGIAWAKFDGAYAFNDNAIITGDFTRPLDIPSIKATVECLPGEGWWQFDDYEIWNGIPDVDLSPPAMPSSLTVK
;
A
#
# COMPACT_ATOMS: atom_id res chain seq x y z
N MET A 1 16.94 -7.40 61.59
CA MET A 1 16.13 -7.47 60.35
C MET A 1 15.75 -6.06 59.92
N LYS A 2 16.40 -5.46 58.90
CA LYS A 2 15.96 -4.20 58.22
C LYS A 2 16.91 -3.68 57.11
N LYS A 3 17.68 -4.53 56.41
CA LYS A 3 18.57 -4.06 55.32
C LYS A 3 18.52 -4.83 53.99
N ASN A 4 17.74 -5.92 53.88
CA ASN A 4 17.77 -6.77 52.68
C ASN A 4 16.53 -6.62 51.77
N ILE A 5 15.58 -5.74 52.09
CA ILE A 5 14.34 -5.58 51.30
C ILE A 5 14.50 -4.48 50.22
N LEU A 6 15.44 -3.56 50.38
CA LEU A 6 15.58 -2.41 49.47
C LEU A 6 16.31 -2.75 48.16
N ILE A 7 17.18 -3.77 48.16
CA ILE A 7 17.95 -4.16 46.96
C ILE A 7 17.10 -4.94 45.96
N PHE A 8 16.10 -5.71 46.43
CA PHE A 8 15.19 -6.43 45.53
C PHE A 8 14.20 -5.49 44.82
N PHE A 9 13.75 -4.42 45.47
CA PHE A 9 12.80 -3.48 44.84
C PHE A 9 13.43 -2.61 43.74
N VAL A 10 14.70 -2.24 43.88
CA VAL A 10 15.40 -1.40 42.87
C VAL A 10 15.85 -2.23 41.65
N LEU A 11 16.17 -3.51 41.81
CA LEU A 11 16.48 -4.40 40.69
C LEU A 11 15.23 -4.88 39.94
N SER A 12 14.07 -4.99 40.62
CA SER A 12 12.81 -5.40 39.97
C SER A 12 12.16 -4.27 39.15
N PHE A 13 12.36 -3.01 39.54
CA PHE A 13 11.91 -1.85 38.75
C PHE A 13 12.90 -1.44 37.65
N GLY A 14 14.17 -1.87 37.73
CA GLY A 14 15.20 -1.60 36.72
C GLY A 14 15.15 -2.48 35.48
N ILE A 15 14.33 -3.56 35.47
CA ILE A 15 14.25 -4.51 34.34
C ILE A 15 12.97 -4.32 33.49
N PHE A 16 11.98 -3.56 33.98
CA PHE A 16 10.80 -3.18 33.18
C PHE A 16 10.95 -1.87 32.41
N SER A 17 12.13 -1.24 32.47
CA SER A 17 12.51 -0.23 31.49
C SER A 17 13.07 -0.91 30.25
N PHE A 18 12.25 -1.74 29.60
CA PHE A 18 12.29 -1.73 28.14
C PHE A 18 11.83 -0.33 27.76
N ALA A 19 12.79 0.60 27.71
CA ALA A 19 12.77 1.50 26.58
C ALA A 19 12.76 0.56 25.38
N SER A 20 11.58 0.27 24.84
CA SER A 20 11.49 0.36 23.40
C SER A 20 12.04 1.76 23.13
N GLU A 21 13.32 1.82 22.76
CA GLU A 21 13.76 2.87 21.87
C GLU A 21 12.79 2.74 20.69
N GLY A 22 11.68 3.47 20.79
CA GLY A 22 10.74 3.66 19.71
C GLY A 22 11.56 4.42 18.69
N LYS A 23 12.29 3.67 17.87
CA LYS A 23 12.83 4.22 16.65
C LYS A 23 11.61 4.69 15.90
N ALA A 24 11.47 6.01 15.80
CA ALA A 24 10.51 6.61 14.89
C ALA A 24 10.64 5.88 13.56
N ALA A 25 9.51 5.48 12.96
CA ALA A 25 9.58 4.68 11.74
C ALA A 25 10.47 5.38 10.71
N ASP A 26 11.45 4.64 10.18
CA ASP A 26 12.36 5.19 9.18
C ASP A 26 11.64 5.20 7.83
N ARG A 27 11.63 6.33 7.12
CA ARG A 27 11.11 6.37 5.75
C ARG A 27 12.02 5.56 4.85
N LEU A 28 11.46 4.55 4.18
CA LEU A 28 12.14 3.66 3.26
C LEU A 28 12.10 4.19 1.83
N SER A 29 10.98 4.78 1.41
CA SER A 29 10.82 5.38 0.09
C SER A 29 9.91 6.59 0.16
N ARG A 30 10.17 7.53 -0.74
CA ARG A 30 9.21 8.56 -1.14
C ARG A 30 9.34 8.74 -2.64
N VAL A 31 8.30 8.36 -3.36
CA VAL A 31 8.21 8.54 -4.79
C VAL A 31 7.52 9.87 -5.05
N THR A 32 8.20 10.76 -5.74
CA THR A 32 7.67 12.03 -6.22
C THR A 32 7.77 12.09 -7.74
N PHE A 33 6.92 12.90 -8.35
CA PHE A 33 6.86 13.06 -9.80
C PHE A 33 7.32 14.47 -10.18
N ASP A 34 8.13 14.59 -11.23
CA ASP A 34 8.43 15.87 -11.87
C ASP A 34 7.78 15.95 -13.26
N GLU A 35 8.15 16.94 -14.08
CA GLU A 35 7.52 17.15 -15.39
C GLU A 35 7.79 16.03 -16.41
N SER A 36 8.74 15.14 -16.14
CA SER A 36 9.19 14.14 -17.11
C SER A 36 9.53 12.77 -16.52
N SER A 37 9.58 12.64 -15.19
CA SER A 37 10.12 11.46 -14.55
C SER A 37 9.51 11.15 -13.18
N LEU A 38 9.64 9.88 -12.82
CA LEU A 38 9.40 9.35 -11.48
C LEU A 38 10.72 9.33 -10.73
N VAL A 39 10.73 9.93 -9.54
CA VAL A 39 11.91 9.99 -8.67
C VAL A 39 11.59 9.25 -7.37
N ASP A 40 12.13 8.04 -7.19
CA ASP A 40 12.24 7.43 -5.87
C ASP A 40 13.47 8.00 -5.17
N MET A 41 13.26 8.90 -4.21
CA MET A 41 14.33 9.62 -3.55
C MET A 41 15.25 8.73 -2.70
N LEU A 42 14.80 7.52 -2.34
CA LEU A 42 15.54 6.60 -1.46
C LEU A 42 15.84 5.25 -2.11
N GLY A 43 15.30 4.99 -3.31
CA GLY A 43 15.64 3.83 -4.15
C GLY A 43 15.20 2.48 -3.60
N TYR A 44 14.28 2.45 -2.63
CA TYR A 44 13.79 1.21 -2.03
C TYR A 44 12.72 0.53 -2.91
N VAL A 45 12.04 1.28 -3.77
CA VAL A 45 10.94 0.77 -4.59
C VAL A 45 11.38 0.67 -6.04
N ASN A 46 11.13 -0.49 -6.64
CA ASN A 46 11.25 -0.66 -8.07
C ASN A 46 9.90 -0.34 -8.71
N THR A 47 9.89 0.68 -9.57
CA THR A 47 8.68 0.97 -10.36
C THR A 47 8.72 0.20 -11.66
N LEU A 48 7.67 -0.59 -11.91
CA LEU A 48 7.52 -1.38 -13.11
C LEU A 48 6.32 -0.89 -13.91
N TRP A 49 6.55 -0.72 -15.21
CA TRP A 49 5.54 -0.47 -16.22
C TRP A 49 5.30 -1.79 -16.96
N LEU A 50 4.12 -2.35 -16.82
CA LEU A 50 3.72 -3.60 -17.46
C LEU A 50 2.65 -3.31 -18.51
N TYR A 51 2.67 -4.07 -19.61
CA TYR A 51 1.65 -4.06 -20.68
C TYR A 51 1.36 -2.65 -21.23
N GLY A 52 2.14 -2.22 -22.22
CA GLY A 52 1.94 -0.97 -22.94
C GLY A 52 3.22 -0.44 -23.58
N GLU A 53 3.13 0.06 -24.82
CA GLU A 53 4.23 0.79 -25.49
C GLU A 53 4.24 2.29 -25.14
N GLY A 54 3.26 2.74 -24.36
CA GLY A 54 3.07 4.15 -24.07
C GLY A 54 3.86 4.67 -22.87
N VAL A 55 3.96 6.00 -22.81
CA VAL A 55 4.75 6.71 -21.81
C VAL A 55 3.78 7.35 -20.80
N PRO A 56 3.95 7.12 -19.50
CA PRO A 56 3.11 7.77 -18.49
C PRO A 56 3.17 9.29 -18.61
N THR A 57 2.07 9.94 -18.25
CA THR A 57 1.96 11.41 -18.22
C THR A 57 2.05 11.93 -16.79
N TYR A 58 2.48 13.18 -16.63
CA TYR A 58 2.68 13.79 -15.31
C TYR A 58 1.84 15.07 -15.10
N PRO A 59 0.50 14.95 -14.97
CA PRO A 59 -0.39 16.09 -14.76
C PRO A 59 -0.28 16.65 -13.32
N SER A 60 -1.05 17.68 -13.01
CA SER A 60 -1.18 18.18 -11.64
C SER A 60 -1.85 17.14 -10.74
N GLY A 61 -1.21 16.87 -9.60
CA GLY A 61 -1.61 15.85 -8.63
C GLY A 61 -2.43 16.38 -7.46
N HIS A 62 -2.54 15.55 -6.42
CA HIS A 62 -3.06 15.91 -5.10
C HIS A 62 -2.12 16.92 -4.42
N THR A 63 -0.80 16.67 -4.45
CA THR A 63 0.22 17.68 -4.17
C THR A 63 1.26 17.73 -5.29
N GLY A 64 1.39 18.89 -5.93
CA GLY A 64 2.34 19.04 -7.04
C GLY A 64 1.92 18.26 -8.30
N ARG A 65 2.63 17.17 -8.61
CA ARG A 65 2.49 16.37 -9.85
C ARG A 65 2.16 14.93 -9.49
N SER A 66 1.32 14.29 -10.28
CA SER A 66 0.99 12.86 -10.18
C SER A 66 1.53 12.10 -11.38
N VAL A 67 1.58 10.77 -11.29
CA VAL A 67 1.67 9.91 -12.47
C VAL A 67 0.28 9.52 -12.94
N ARG A 68 0.03 9.59 -14.25
CA ARG A 68 -1.25 9.25 -14.88
C ARG A 68 -1.07 8.33 -16.08
N THR A 69 -1.86 7.26 -16.12
CA THR A 69 -1.90 6.27 -17.20
C THR A 69 -3.30 5.62 -17.25
N SER A 70 -3.53 4.72 -18.20
CA SER A 70 -4.77 3.95 -18.35
C SER A 70 -4.49 2.47 -18.55
N HIS A 71 -5.52 1.64 -18.40
CA HIS A 71 -5.50 0.23 -18.78
C HIS A 71 -5.78 0.01 -20.27
N ASN A 72 -5.32 0.92 -21.13
CA ASN A 72 -5.55 0.86 -22.57
C ASN A 72 -4.28 1.16 -23.34
N ASP A 73 -3.79 0.16 -24.07
CA ASP A 73 -2.59 0.27 -24.90
C ASP A 73 -2.77 1.27 -26.05
N GLU A 74 -3.98 1.44 -26.59
CA GLU A 74 -4.28 2.41 -27.66
C GLU A 74 -4.14 3.86 -27.19
N ASP A 75 -4.33 4.12 -25.89
CA ASP A 75 -4.13 5.43 -25.27
C ASP A 75 -2.66 5.68 -24.89
N GLY A 76 -1.76 4.73 -25.20
CA GLY A 76 -0.41 4.72 -24.65
C GLY A 76 -0.39 4.48 -23.14
N GLY A 77 -1.37 3.71 -22.65
CA GLY A 77 -1.48 3.32 -21.25
C GLY A 77 -0.50 2.22 -20.84
N GLY A 78 -0.69 1.75 -19.62
CA GLY A 78 -0.01 0.60 -19.06
C GLY A 78 -0.20 0.48 -17.55
N ASP A 79 -0.03 -0.74 -17.06
CA ASP A 79 -0.16 -1.11 -15.67
C ASP A 79 1.07 -0.65 -14.87
N LEU A 80 0.84 0.03 -13.76
CA LEU A 80 1.89 0.47 -12.85
C LEU A 80 1.94 -0.41 -11.62
N ILE A 81 3.16 -0.83 -11.30
CA ILE A 81 3.46 -1.55 -10.09
C ILE A 81 4.59 -0.84 -9.36
N PHE A 82 4.34 -0.53 -8.08
CA PHE A 82 5.38 -0.19 -7.13
C PHE A 82 5.76 -1.46 -6.38
N ARG A 83 6.92 -2.01 -6.74
CA ARG A 83 7.42 -3.28 -6.24
C ARG A 83 8.47 -3.06 -5.17
N LEU A 84 8.17 -3.55 -3.98
CA LEU A 84 9.09 -3.59 -2.85
C LEU A 84 9.99 -4.83 -2.94
N PRO A 85 11.19 -4.81 -2.35
CA PRO A 85 12.06 -5.97 -2.27
C PRO A 85 11.36 -7.16 -1.58
N ALA A 86 11.83 -8.37 -1.86
CA ALA A 86 11.37 -9.54 -1.11
C ALA A 86 11.81 -9.45 0.36
N GLY A 87 10.92 -9.85 1.26
CA GLY A 87 11.09 -9.83 2.71
C GLY A 87 10.54 -8.57 3.36
N PHE A 88 10.21 -8.68 4.65
CA PHE A 88 9.92 -7.49 5.46
C PHE A 88 11.19 -6.64 5.68
N PRO A 89 11.04 -5.32 5.83
CA PRO A 89 12.07 -4.46 6.41
C PRO A 89 12.59 -4.99 7.77
N PRO A 90 13.75 -4.53 8.25
CA PRO A 90 14.36 -5.04 9.49
C PRO A 90 13.48 -4.96 10.74
N SER A 91 12.52 -4.03 10.81
CA SER A 91 11.57 -3.96 11.94
C SER A 91 10.57 -5.11 11.95
N GLY A 92 10.39 -5.83 10.84
CA GLY A 92 9.28 -6.75 10.64
C GLY A 92 7.96 -6.04 10.37
N GLU A 93 7.97 -4.73 10.14
CA GLU A 93 6.79 -3.91 9.92
C GLU A 93 6.94 -3.08 8.65
N ILE A 94 5.82 -2.84 7.98
CA ILE A 94 5.78 -1.99 6.81
C ILE A 94 4.50 -1.17 6.78
N TYR A 95 4.64 0.11 6.48
CA TYR A 95 3.54 1.02 6.24
C TYR A 95 3.73 1.66 4.86
N VAL A 96 2.64 1.73 4.09
CA VAL A 96 2.59 2.36 2.77
C VAL A 96 1.46 3.37 2.76
N SER A 97 1.72 4.56 2.25
CA SER A 97 0.75 5.64 2.10
C SER A 97 0.84 6.22 0.71
N TYR A 98 -0.30 6.47 0.05
CA TYR A 98 -0.34 7.17 -1.23
C TYR A 98 -1.72 7.74 -1.52
N TRP A 99 -1.77 8.66 -2.47
CA TRP A 99 -3.02 9.18 -3.01
C TRP A 99 -3.32 8.55 -4.36
N ALA A 100 -4.57 8.16 -4.56
CA ALA A 100 -5.06 7.60 -5.80
C ALA A 100 -6.23 8.42 -6.34
N LYS A 101 -6.33 8.55 -7.65
CA LYS A 101 -7.52 9.10 -8.30
C LYS A 101 -7.89 8.20 -9.47
N TYR A 102 -9.02 7.52 -9.34
CA TYR A 102 -9.64 6.80 -10.44
C TYR A 102 -10.55 7.80 -11.17
N GLU A 103 -10.25 8.14 -12.42
CA GLU A 103 -10.93 9.24 -13.11
C GLU A 103 -12.40 8.92 -13.42
N SER A 104 -13.19 9.94 -13.79
CA SER A 104 -14.64 9.78 -14.03
C SER A 104 -15.01 8.73 -15.11
N GLY A 105 -14.07 8.41 -16.00
CA GLY A 105 -14.18 7.34 -17.00
C GLY A 105 -13.50 6.03 -16.59
N TYR A 106 -13.17 5.84 -15.31
CA TYR A 106 -12.58 4.62 -14.79
C TYR A 106 -13.65 3.54 -14.69
N TRP A 107 -13.86 2.83 -15.80
CA TRP A 107 -14.84 1.77 -15.90
C TRP A 107 -14.40 0.68 -16.88
N GLY A 108 -14.97 -0.52 -16.74
CA GLY A 108 -14.66 -1.64 -17.61
C GLY A 108 -15.61 -1.91 -18.74
N ASN A 109 -15.06 -2.56 -19.76
CA ASN A 109 -15.66 -2.88 -21.06
C ASN A 109 -16.87 -3.84 -20.96
N TYR A 110 -17.29 -4.20 -19.74
CA TYR A 110 -18.40 -5.13 -19.47
C TYR A 110 -19.23 -4.77 -18.22
N SER A 111 -19.37 -3.48 -17.89
CA SER A 111 -20.21 -3.02 -16.76
C SER A 111 -19.69 -3.35 -15.35
N GLY A 112 -18.39 -3.57 -15.19
CA GLY A 112 -17.76 -3.90 -13.91
C GLY A 112 -16.44 -3.19 -13.68
N ILE A 113 -15.93 -3.31 -12.46
CA ILE A 113 -14.63 -2.76 -12.04
C ILE A 113 -13.57 -3.79 -12.39
N TRP A 114 -12.50 -3.31 -13.02
CA TRP A 114 -11.34 -4.14 -13.31
C TRP A 114 -10.65 -4.55 -12.01
N ASN A 115 -9.97 -5.68 -12.01
CA ASN A 115 -9.31 -6.26 -10.85
C ASN A 115 -8.17 -5.36 -10.32
N VAL A 116 -8.52 -4.23 -9.68
CA VAL A 116 -7.57 -3.29 -9.09
C VAL A 116 -7.08 -3.91 -7.81
N LYS A 117 -5.90 -4.53 -7.90
CA LYS A 117 -5.18 -5.00 -6.72
C LYS A 117 -4.47 -3.82 -6.11
N ILE A 118 -5.07 -3.28 -5.06
CA ILE A 118 -4.51 -2.23 -4.22
C ILE A 118 -3.23 -2.75 -3.54
N MET A 119 -3.17 -4.05 -3.27
CA MET A 119 -1.97 -4.75 -2.83
C MET A 119 -1.96 -6.18 -3.35
N SER A 120 -0.79 -6.65 -3.77
CA SER A 120 -0.53 -8.07 -4.03
C SER A 120 0.76 -8.51 -3.37
N ALA A 121 0.62 -9.41 -2.40
CA ALA A 121 1.71 -10.00 -1.63
C ALA A 121 1.82 -11.50 -1.98
N PRO A 122 2.45 -11.85 -3.11
CA PRO A 122 2.69 -13.24 -3.44
C PRO A 122 3.60 -13.87 -2.38
N THR A 123 3.27 -15.06 -1.89
CA THR A 123 4.23 -15.85 -1.11
C THR A 123 4.80 -16.95 -2.01
N GLY A 124 6.07 -17.30 -1.78
CA GLY A 124 6.88 -18.17 -2.62
C GLY A 124 6.22 -19.51 -2.95
N SER A 125 5.75 -20.19 -1.92
CA SER A 125 5.13 -21.52 -1.99
C SER A 125 3.95 -21.67 -1.02
N GLY A 126 3.24 -20.58 -0.75
CA GLY A 126 2.21 -20.52 0.27
C GLY A 126 1.07 -19.60 -0.13
N PRO A 127 0.23 -19.18 0.84
CA PRO A 127 -0.90 -18.34 0.53
C PRO A 127 -0.50 -16.95 0.03
N HIS A 128 -0.99 -16.51 -1.13
CA HIS A 128 -0.82 -15.11 -1.54
C HIS A 128 -1.89 -14.25 -0.86
N THR A 129 -1.52 -13.04 -0.42
CA THR A 129 -2.45 -12.09 0.21
C THR A 129 -2.72 -10.93 -0.74
N GLU A 130 -3.98 -10.63 -0.98
CA GLU A 130 -4.39 -9.56 -1.90
C GLU A 130 -5.47 -8.67 -1.28
N LEU A 131 -5.35 -7.37 -1.49
CA LEU A 131 -6.40 -6.39 -1.25
C LEU A 131 -6.89 -5.90 -2.60
N ILE A 132 -8.16 -6.14 -2.89
CA ILE A 132 -8.76 -5.93 -4.21
C ILE A 132 -9.94 -4.97 -4.09
N TRP A 133 -10.04 -4.03 -5.02
CA TRP A 133 -11.29 -3.31 -5.27
C TRP A 133 -12.17 -4.15 -6.20
N GLN A 134 -13.24 -4.69 -5.64
CA GLN A 134 -14.10 -5.65 -6.33
C GLN A 134 -15.37 -5.02 -6.91
N SER A 135 -15.96 -4.04 -6.23
CA SER A 135 -17.26 -3.49 -6.63
C SER A 135 -17.43 -2.02 -6.29
N TYR A 136 -18.42 -1.37 -6.90
CA TYR A 136 -18.71 0.04 -6.72
C TYR A 136 -20.18 0.26 -6.97
N ASP A 137 -20.84 0.82 -5.97
CA ASP A 137 -22.22 1.26 -6.08
C ASP A 137 -22.22 2.77 -6.31
N SER A 138 -22.56 3.18 -7.54
CA SER A 138 -22.61 4.58 -7.93
C SER A 138 -23.73 5.36 -7.25
N SER A 139 -24.79 4.68 -6.79
CA SER A 139 -25.93 5.33 -6.12
C SER A 139 -25.58 5.70 -4.68
N SER A 140 -24.88 4.83 -3.97
CA SER A 140 -24.43 5.04 -2.59
C SER A 140 -23.00 5.58 -2.49
N LYS A 141 -22.28 5.71 -3.61
CA LYS A 141 -20.88 6.17 -3.68
C LYS A 141 -19.97 5.33 -2.76
N THR A 142 -20.05 4.03 -2.94
CA THR A 142 -19.37 3.07 -2.06
C THR A 142 -18.47 2.16 -2.87
N MET A 143 -17.20 2.11 -2.49
CA MET A 143 -16.19 1.17 -2.98
C MET A 143 -16.23 -0.11 -2.13
N GLY A 144 -16.49 -1.24 -2.76
CA GLY A 144 -16.47 -2.57 -2.16
C GLY A 144 -15.10 -3.23 -2.32
N LEU A 145 -14.54 -3.71 -1.21
CA LEU A 145 -13.19 -4.23 -1.11
C LEU A 145 -13.20 -5.69 -0.65
N GLU A 146 -12.21 -6.46 -1.10
CA GLU A 146 -11.99 -7.84 -0.68
C GLU A 146 -10.57 -8.04 -0.16
N TRP A 147 -10.45 -8.80 0.92
CA TRP A 147 -9.18 -9.36 1.38
C TRP A 147 -9.15 -10.85 1.08
N GLN A 148 -8.31 -11.22 0.12
CA GLN A 148 -8.17 -12.60 -0.33
C GLN A 148 -6.90 -13.23 0.26
N MET A 149 -7.05 -14.46 0.75
CA MET A 149 -5.94 -15.35 1.03
C MET A 149 -6.19 -16.64 0.24
N GLU A 150 -5.41 -16.89 -0.79
CA GLU A 150 -5.41 -18.20 -1.45
C GLU A 150 -4.57 -19.16 -0.63
N GLN A 151 -4.87 -20.46 -0.49
CA GLN A 151 -3.91 -21.44 0.05
C GLN A 151 -3.42 -22.34 -1.09
N GLY A 152 -2.20 -22.13 -1.60
CA GLY A 152 -1.64 -22.96 -2.67
C GLY A 152 -0.77 -22.19 -3.67
N MET A 153 -0.13 -22.90 -4.59
CA MET A 153 0.80 -22.34 -5.60
C MET A 153 0.16 -22.10 -6.99
N SER A 154 -1.14 -22.26 -7.14
CA SER A 154 -1.81 -22.18 -8.43
C SER A 154 -3.08 -21.34 -8.35
N TRP A 155 -3.33 -20.56 -9.41
CA TRP A 155 -4.64 -20.01 -9.80
C TRP A 155 -5.63 -21.15 -10.13
N ASP A 156 -5.77 -22.13 -9.25
CA ASP A 156 -6.61 -23.32 -9.45
C ASP A 156 -8.06 -23.09 -8.98
N GLY A 157 -8.43 -21.83 -8.71
CA GLY A 157 -9.79 -21.44 -8.37
C GLY A 157 -10.16 -21.65 -6.90
N ASN A 158 -9.18 -21.92 -6.03
CA ASN A 158 -9.38 -22.06 -4.58
C ASN A 158 -8.96 -20.81 -3.80
N SER A 159 -9.00 -19.62 -4.41
CA SER A 159 -8.87 -18.37 -3.67
C SER A 159 -10.04 -18.23 -2.70
N THR A 160 -9.74 -18.09 -1.41
CA THR A 160 -10.78 -17.88 -0.40
C THR A 160 -10.81 -16.39 -0.06
N VAL A 161 -11.91 -15.73 -0.41
CA VAL A 161 -12.17 -14.39 0.12
C VAL A 161 -12.40 -14.53 1.61
N THR A 162 -11.49 -13.95 2.40
CA THR A 162 -11.55 -14.09 3.85
C THR A 162 -12.37 -12.98 4.48
N LYS A 163 -12.42 -11.80 3.84
CA LYS A 163 -13.14 -10.63 4.33
C LYS A 163 -13.63 -9.74 3.19
N TYR A 164 -14.76 -9.09 3.45
CA TYR A 164 -15.32 -8.03 2.64
C TYR A 164 -15.35 -6.74 3.45
N ALA A 165 -15.10 -5.61 2.80
CA ALA A 165 -15.26 -4.29 3.38
C ALA A 165 -15.92 -3.34 2.37
N SER A 166 -16.36 -2.20 2.86
CA SER A 166 -16.87 -1.14 2.00
C SER A 166 -16.52 0.21 2.60
N VAL A 167 -16.07 1.13 1.74
CA VAL A 167 -15.67 2.48 2.14
C VAL A 167 -16.34 3.52 1.25
N PRO A 168 -16.72 4.69 1.79
CA PRO A 168 -17.20 5.78 0.96
C PRO A 168 -16.12 6.23 -0.02
N TYR A 169 -16.47 6.37 -1.29
CA TYR A 169 -15.57 6.90 -2.31
C TYR A 169 -16.38 7.42 -3.50
N VAL A 170 -15.95 8.52 -4.09
CA VAL A 170 -16.53 9.08 -5.31
C VAL A 170 -15.50 8.97 -6.42
N ILE A 171 -15.78 8.18 -7.45
CA ILE A 171 -14.93 8.12 -8.65
C ILE A 171 -14.75 9.53 -9.21
N GLY A 172 -13.50 9.91 -9.47
CA GLY A 172 -13.07 11.24 -9.89
C GLY A 172 -12.45 12.08 -8.77
N ASP A 173 -12.69 11.74 -7.51
CA ASP A 173 -12.05 12.38 -6.36
C ASP A 173 -10.72 11.69 -6.01
N TRP A 174 -9.89 12.41 -5.24
CA TRP A 174 -8.67 11.83 -4.66
C TRP A 174 -9.04 10.99 -3.43
N LEU A 175 -8.39 9.83 -3.32
CA LEU A 175 -8.55 8.84 -2.25
C LEU A 175 -7.21 8.63 -1.59
N HIS A 176 -7.13 8.85 -0.28
CA HIS A 176 -5.93 8.53 0.50
C HIS A 176 -5.97 7.07 0.92
N VAL A 177 -4.94 6.32 0.54
CA VAL A 177 -4.81 4.89 0.85
C VAL A 177 -3.64 4.70 1.81
N GLU A 178 -3.91 3.99 2.91
CA GLU A 178 -2.88 3.58 3.87
C GLU A 178 -2.96 2.07 4.10
N ILE A 179 -1.83 1.39 4.06
CA ILE A 179 -1.73 -0.05 4.32
C ILE A 179 -0.62 -0.29 5.33
N TYR A 180 -0.88 -1.14 6.31
CA TYR A 180 0.13 -1.59 7.27
C TYR A 180 0.11 -3.11 7.41
N MET A 181 1.30 -3.68 7.53
CA MET A 181 1.48 -5.08 7.88
C MET A 181 2.62 -5.25 8.89
N LYS A 182 2.41 -6.16 9.83
CA LYS A 182 3.40 -6.65 10.79
C LYS A 182 3.56 -8.14 10.63
N LYS A 183 4.81 -8.56 10.43
CA LYS A 183 5.25 -9.94 10.31
C LYS A 183 4.85 -10.76 11.54
N SER A 184 4.17 -11.87 11.33
CA SER A 184 3.90 -12.90 12.35
C SER A 184 5.19 -13.58 12.82
N SER A 185 5.24 -13.97 14.09
CA SER A 185 6.42 -14.55 14.71
C SER A 185 6.52 -16.09 14.55
N GLY A 186 7.56 -16.67 15.14
CA GLY A 186 7.86 -18.11 15.09
C GLY A 186 8.85 -18.49 14.00
N ALA A 187 9.45 -19.68 14.10
CA ALA A 187 10.51 -20.14 13.19
C ALA A 187 10.04 -20.24 11.72
N THR A 188 8.74 -20.41 11.49
CA THR A 188 8.09 -20.48 10.18
C THR A 188 7.17 -19.28 9.91
N PHE A 189 7.15 -18.28 10.82
CA PHE A 189 6.27 -17.11 10.74
C PHE A 189 4.77 -17.45 10.70
N GLN A 190 4.36 -18.53 11.38
CA GLN A 190 2.98 -19.05 11.39
C GLN A 190 2.21 -18.78 12.69
N ASN A 191 2.76 -17.98 13.60
CA ASN A 191 2.03 -17.61 14.82
C ASN A 191 0.90 -16.62 14.48
N MET A 192 -0.24 -16.71 15.19
CA MET A 192 -1.38 -15.80 15.02
C MET A 192 -1.18 -14.49 15.80
N ASP A 193 -0.09 -13.78 15.50
CA ASP A 193 0.31 -12.54 16.15
C ASP A 193 0.76 -11.44 15.16
N GLY A 194 0.57 -11.69 13.87
CA GLY A 194 0.70 -10.67 12.84
C GLY A 194 -0.46 -9.67 12.89
N ILE A 195 -0.22 -8.49 12.31
CA ILE A 195 -1.18 -7.39 12.25
C ILE A 195 -1.28 -6.95 10.79
N ALA A 196 -2.49 -6.72 10.30
CA ALA A 196 -2.73 -6.15 8.98
C ALA A 196 -3.93 -5.21 9.04
N TRP A 197 -3.79 -4.02 8.49
CA TRP A 197 -4.91 -3.10 8.34
C TRP A 197 -4.77 -2.26 7.08
N ALA A 198 -5.90 -1.77 6.58
CA ALA A 198 -5.95 -0.82 5.47
C ALA A 198 -6.97 0.27 5.78
N LYS A 199 -6.61 1.51 5.48
CA LYS A 199 -7.49 2.68 5.57
C LYS A 199 -7.65 3.36 4.22
N PHE A 200 -8.83 3.95 4.06
CA PHE A 200 -9.24 4.73 2.92
C PHE A 200 -9.86 6.02 3.46
N ASP A 201 -9.26 7.17 3.13
CA ASP A 201 -9.61 8.48 3.70
C ASP A 201 -9.69 8.46 5.24
N GLY A 202 -8.74 7.77 5.87
CA GLY A 202 -8.64 7.61 7.32
C GLY A 202 -9.62 6.61 7.95
N ALA A 203 -10.60 6.09 7.20
CA ALA A 203 -11.52 5.06 7.68
C ALA A 203 -10.94 3.65 7.47
N TYR A 204 -10.99 2.81 8.51
CA TYR A 204 -10.55 1.41 8.40
C TYR A 204 -11.50 0.61 7.50
N ALA A 205 -10.97 0.08 6.39
CA ALA A 205 -11.62 -0.98 5.63
C ALA A 205 -11.38 -2.35 6.30
N PHE A 206 -10.14 -2.60 6.72
CA PHE A 206 -9.72 -3.82 7.39
C PHE A 206 -8.86 -3.47 8.60
N ASN A 207 -9.02 -4.21 9.70
CA ASN A 207 -8.22 -4.04 10.90
C ASN A 207 -8.12 -5.35 11.68
N ASP A 208 -7.01 -6.06 11.48
CA ASP A 208 -6.72 -7.35 12.08
C ASP A 208 -5.44 -7.30 12.90
N ASN A 209 -5.52 -7.81 14.12
CA ASN A 209 -4.41 -7.82 15.08
C ASN A 209 -4.02 -9.24 15.56
N ALA A 210 -4.59 -10.27 14.93
CA ALA A 210 -4.35 -11.68 15.24
C ALA A 210 -4.48 -12.52 13.96
N ILE A 211 -3.61 -12.26 12.99
CA ILE A 211 -3.57 -12.95 11.69
C ILE A 211 -2.16 -13.50 11.42
N ILE A 212 -2.07 -14.54 10.61
CA ILE A 212 -0.80 -15.02 10.08
C ILE A 212 -0.49 -14.19 8.82
N THR A 213 0.47 -13.27 8.90
CA THR A 213 0.94 -12.51 7.72
C THR A 213 2.09 -13.20 6.99
N GLY A 214 2.78 -14.13 7.67
CA GLY A 214 3.93 -14.86 7.14
C GLY A 214 5.15 -13.97 6.90
N ASP A 215 6.05 -14.46 6.04
CA ASP A 215 7.17 -13.69 5.47
C ASP A 215 6.99 -13.59 3.96
N PHE A 216 7.20 -12.40 3.40
CA PHE A 216 7.10 -12.20 1.95
C PHE A 216 8.35 -12.74 1.27
N THR A 217 8.33 -14.02 0.89
CA THR A 217 9.46 -14.63 0.15
C THR A 217 9.52 -14.20 -1.32
N ARG A 218 8.54 -13.42 -1.79
CA ARG A 218 8.52 -12.75 -3.10
C ARG A 218 8.27 -11.25 -2.90
N PRO A 219 8.55 -10.42 -3.92
CA PRO A 219 8.29 -8.99 -3.87
C PRO A 219 6.82 -8.65 -3.55
N LEU A 220 6.60 -7.63 -2.73
CA LEU A 220 5.29 -7.06 -2.43
C LEU A 220 4.99 -5.93 -3.42
N ASP A 221 3.82 -5.94 -4.04
CA ASP A 221 3.39 -4.95 -5.03
C ASP A 221 2.26 -4.07 -4.43
N ILE A 222 2.49 -2.76 -4.25
CA ILE A 222 1.50 -1.80 -3.70
C ILE A 222 1.70 -0.40 -4.31
N PRO A 223 0.74 0.16 -5.06
CA PRO A 223 -0.35 -0.54 -5.73
C PRO A 223 0.16 -1.57 -6.74
N SER A 224 -0.66 -2.60 -7.00
CA SER A 224 -0.43 -3.64 -8.01
C SER A 224 -1.54 -3.60 -9.04
N ILE A 225 -1.77 -2.45 -9.68
CA ILE A 225 -2.89 -2.40 -10.62
C ILE A 225 -2.57 -3.29 -11.81
N LYS A 226 -3.37 -4.35 -11.97
CA LYS A 226 -3.25 -5.35 -13.02
C LYS A 226 -4.58 -5.44 -13.73
N ALA A 227 -4.68 -4.88 -14.94
CA ALA A 227 -5.87 -5.10 -15.75
C ALA A 227 -5.85 -6.51 -16.32
N THR A 228 -6.96 -7.23 -16.16
CA THR A 228 -7.14 -8.54 -16.80
C THR A 228 -7.59 -8.43 -18.25
N VAL A 229 -8.04 -7.24 -18.68
CA VAL A 229 -8.54 -6.92 -20.03
C VAL A 229 -8.37 -5.41 -20.30
N GLU A 230 -8.13 -5.02 -21.54
CA GLU A 230 -7.99 -3.62 -22.00
C GLU A 230 -9.30 -2.80 -21.87
N CYS A 231 -9.16 -1.50 -21.58
CA CYS A 231 -10.25 -0.51 -21.61
C CYS A 231 -10.53 0.02 -23.03
N LEU A 232 -11.69 0.65 -23.23
CA LEU A 232 -11.97 1.40 -24.46
C LEU A 232 -11.07 2.65 -24.56
N PRO A 233 -10.80 3.14 -25.79
CA PRO A 233 -10.14 4.44 -26.02
C PRO A 233 -10.75 5.59 -25.20
N GLY A 234 -9.91 6.26 -24.41
CA GLY A 234 -10.30 7.36 -23.53
C GLY A 234 -10.83 6.95 -22.15
N GLU A 235 -10.85 5.66 -21.81
CA GLU A 235 -11.37 5.14 -20.54
C GLU A 235 -10.28 4.50 -19.67
N GLY A 236 -10.62 4.14 -18.42
CA GLY A 236 -9.73 3.39 -17.54
C GLY A 236 -8.53 4.20 -17.00
N TRP A 237 -8.61 5.52 -17.04
CA TRP A 237 -7.56 6.42 -16.56
C TRP A 237 -7.52 6.53 -15.04
N TRP A 238 -6.31 6.52 -14.51
CA TRP A 238 -6.07 6.68 -13.09
C TRP A 238 -4.79 7.48 -12.83
N GLN A 239 -4.66 8.00 -11.61
CA GLN A 239 -3.49 8.75 -11.17
C GLN A 239 -3.01 8.30 -9.79
N PHE A 240 -1.70 8.38 -9.54
CA PHE A 240 -1.12 8.26 -8.20
C PHE A 240 -0.23 9.43 -7.84
N ASP A 241 -0.20 9.77 -6.56
CA ASP A 241 0.57 10.85 -5.99
C ASP A 241 1.04 10.54 -4.56
N ASP A 242 2.04 11.28 -4.06
CA ASP A 242 2.49 11.30 -2.66
C ASP A 242 2.74 9.91 -2.07
N TYR A 243 3.44 9.07 -2.83
CA TYR A 243 3.68 7.69 -2.43
C TYR A 243 4.87 7.59 -1.46
N GLU A 244 4.63 6.98 -0.31
CA GLU A 244 5.61 6.79 0.75
C GLU A 244 5.59 5.38 1.32
N ILE A 245 6.78 4.90 1.70
CA ILE A 245 6.95 3.62 2.41
C ILE A 245 7.78 3.87 3.66
N TRP A 246 7.41 3.20 4.74
CA TRP A 246 8.01 3.36 6.05
C TRP A 246 8.27 2.01 6.71
N ASN A 247 9.38 1.96 7.46
CA ASN A 247 9.80 0.85 8.30
C ASN A 247 9.05 0.90 9.64
N GLY A 248 7.76 0.54 9.62
CA GLY A 248 6.81 0.75 10.72
C GLY A 248 5.88 1.93 10.48
N ILE A 249 4.92 2.13 11.40
CA ILE A 249 3.96 3.25 11.31
C ILE A 249 4.68 4.55 11.68
N PRO A 250 4.62 5.61 10.85
CA PRO A 250 5.22 6.90 11.19
C PRO A 250 4.58 7.49 12.45
N ASP A 251 5.43 7.97 13.38
CA ASP A 251 4.99 8.82 14.48
C ASP A 251 4.57 10.17 13.88
N VAL A 252 3.27 10.44 13.80
CA VAL A 252 2.72 11.52 12.98
C VAL A 252 3.05 12.91 13.52
N ASP A 253 3.75 13.72 12.72
CA ASP A 253 3.25 15.02 12.26
C ASP A 253 3.51 15.11 10.74
N LEU A 254 2.51 14.76 9.93
CA LEU A 254 2.55 14.74 8.46
C LEU A 254 2.35 16.16 7.89
N SER A 255 3.05 17.15 8.42
CA SER A 255 3.12 18.45 7.73
C SER A 255 4.01 18.29 6.49
N PRO A 256 3.52 18.63 5.28
CA PRO A 256 4.34 18.56 4.08
C PRO A 256 5.59 19.45 4.25
N PRO A 257 6.78 19.05 3.75
CA PRO A 257 7.93 19.94 3.78
C PRO A 257 7.57 21.21 3.03
N ALA A 258 7.82 22.37 3.66
CA ALA A 258 7.61 23.67 3.03
C ALA A 258 8.35 23.68 1.69
N MET A 259 7.60 23.88 0.60
CA MET A 259 8.18 24.04 -0.73
C MET A 259 9.24 25.15 -0.68
N PRO A 260 10.43 24.95 -1.29
CA PRO A 260 11.41 26.03 -1.38
C PRO A 260 10.75 27.21 -2.10
N SER A 261 10.72 28.37 -1.42
CA SER A 261 10.25 29.61 -2.03
C SER A 261 11.05 29.84 -3.31
N SER A 262 10.34 29.91 -4.44
CA SER A 262 10.87 30.15 -5.78
C SER A 262 12.12 31.01 -5.78
N LEU A 263 13.17 30.52 -6.44
CA LEU A 263 14.31 31.33 -6.87
C LEU A 263 13.77 32.58 -7.57
N THR A 264 14.03 33.73 -6.96
CA THR A 264 13.81 35.03 -7.60
C THR A 264 14.71 35.07 -8.83
N VAL A 265 14.10 35.01 -10.01
CA VAL A 265 14.76 35.35 -11.26
C VAL A 265 15.26 36.79 -11.14
N LYS A 266 16.58 36.98 -11.26
CA LYS A 266 17.17 38.29 -11.52
C LYS A 266 17.19 38.55 -13.02
#